data_AF-A0AAD2HH88-F1
#
_entry.id   AF-A0AAD2HH88-F1
#
_cell.length_a   1.000
_cell.length_b   1.000
_cell.length_c   1.000
_cell.angle_alpha   90.00
_cell.angle_beta   90.00
_cell.angle_gamma   90.00
#
_symmetry.space_group_name_H-M   'P 1'
#
loop_
_entity.id
_entity.type
_entity.pdbx_description
1 polymer ?
#
loop_
_entity_poly.entity_id
_entity_poly.type
_entity_poly.pdbx_seq_one_letter_code
_entity_poly.pdbx_strand_id
1 'polypeptide(L)'
;MYQSQQGPSSPMLPPPSRTPEPPQPSQDPDYVYFERTTTGFTSDAIARATAAKLKLATYYKVAVEAAIARNARRIELETRLIQIPTPDGKEREIRKYTKLECSHLRLRRTKITLADFRTIKVIGKGAFGEVRLVQKQDTGKVYAMKSLNKAEMLKRDQLAHVRAERDVLAESNSPWVVQLFYSFQDPFYLFLVMEFLPGGDLMTMLMKYDVFSEDVTRFYMAECILAIEAVHALGYIHRDIKPDNVLIDKNGHLKLSDFGLSTGLHKAADGDVYKRYLEQEKTVNPARNSVQVNPINLTMSREQIATWKANRRKLAYSTVGTPDYIAPEVFMMKGYGKECDWWSLGAIFFECLVGYAPFCSENPGDTYKKIIDWPNYLFFPEEVYISPEGEDLLRHMMTWADQRLTVNQIKSHPFFYGADWNTLRQIEPPFVPHLQSSTDTSYFPTDDFGNVPEAMDKVEGVTPEKDIAFLNFTFRRLDGPQGR
;
A
#
# COMPACT_ATOMS: atom_id res chain seq x y z
N MET A 1 -18.08 -31.31 -61.87
CA MET A 1 -17.62 -30.78 -63.17
C MET A 1 -18.09 -29.34 -63.28
N TYR A 2 -17.20 -28.37 -63.17
CA TYR A 2 -17.47 -27.02 -63.66
C TYR A 2 -16.20 -26.55 -64.36
N GLN A 3 -16.33 -26.37 -65.68
CA GLN A 3 -15.33 -25.81 -66.57
C GLN A 3 -15.22 -24.30 -66.33
N SER A 4 -14.00 -23.79 -66.41
CA SER A 4 -13.76 -22.36 -66.63
C SER A 4 -12.57 -22.23 -67.58
N GLN A 5 -12.88 -21.93 -68.85
CA GLN A 5 -11.93 -21.50 -69.88
C GLN A 5 -11.68 -19.99 -69.79
N GLN A 6 -10.51 -19.60 -70.29
CA GLN A 6 -9.78 -18.35 -70.08
C GLN A 6 -10.20 -17.18 -70.99
N GLY A 7 -9.83 -15.97 -70.54
CA GLY A 7 -9.29 -14.87 -71.38
C GLY A 7 -9.57 -13.47 -70.80
N PRO A 8 -8.82 -12.39 -71.15
CA PRO A 8 -7.43 -12.30 -71.65
C PRO A 8 -6.53 -11.18 -70.99
N SER A 9 -5.21 -11.31 -71.17
CA SER A 9 -4.04 -10.36 -71.19
C SER A 9 -4.26 -8.84 -70.97
N SER A 10 -3.39 -7.98 -70.40
CA SER A 10 -1.93 -7.84 -70.07
C SER A 10 -1.75 -6.49 -69.30
N PRO A 11 -0.58 -5.93 -68.90
CA PRO A 11 0.82 -6.41 -68.86
C PRO A 11 1.50 -6.28 -67.47
N MET A 12 2.60 -7.01 -67.27
CA MET A 12 3.42 -6.97 -66.04
C MET A 12 4.38 -5.76 -66.00
N LEU A 13 4.39 -5.05 -64.87
CA LEU A 13 5.42 -4.08 -64.49
C LEU A 13 6.61 -4.82 -63.83
N PRO A 14 7.87 -4.41 -64.08
CA PRO A 14 9.06 -5.03 -63.51
C PRO A 14 9.22 -4.73 -62.00
N PRO A 15 9.87 -5.61 -61.22
CA PRO A 15 9.98 -5.48 -59.77
C PRO A 15 10.94 -4.33 -59.36
N PRO A 16 10.71 -3.69 -58.20
CA PRO A 16 11.54 -2.59 -57.73
C PRO A 16 12.93 -3.07 -57.27
N SER A 17 13.92 -2.24 -57.59
CA SER A 17 15.34 -2.34 -57.28
C SER A 17 15.59 -2.51 -55.78
N ARG A 18 16.45 -3.48 -55.42
CA ARG A 18 16.97 -3.66 -54.07
C ARG A 18 17.82 -2.45 -53.67
N THR A 19 17.46 -1.81 -52.56
CA THR A 19 18.33 -0.88 -51.83
C THR A 19 19.58 -1.62 -51.33
N PRO A 20 20.79 -1.03 -51.44
CA PRO A 20 22.02 -1.67 -50.98
C PRO A 20 22.09 -1.75 -49.45
N GLU A 21 22.45 -2.92 -48.93
CA GLU A 21 22.74 -3.16 -47.51
C GLU A 21 23.92 -2.29 -47.03
N PRO A 22 23.93 -1.86 -45.75
CA PRO A 22 25.05 -1.11 -45.20
C PRO A 22 26.34 -1.95 -45.20
N PRO A 23 27.51 -1.33 -45.42
CA PRO A 23 28.78 -2.04 -45.54
C PRO A 23 29.13 -2.76 -44.23
N GLN A 24 29.40 -4.06 -44.33
CA GLN A 24 29.91 -4.86 -43.21
C GLN A 24 31.26 -4.29 -42.75
N PRO A 25 31.48 -4.09 -41.43
CA PRO A 25 32.77 -3.66 -40.92
C PRO A 25 33.83 -4.72 -41.24
N SER A 26 34.96 -4.27 -41.78
CA SER A 26 36.14 -5.08 -42.07
C SER A 26 36.51 -5.93 -40.85
N GLN A 27 36.36 -7.25 -40.97
CA GLN A 27 36.72 -8.19 -39.93
C GLN A 27 38.25 -8.29 -39.85
N ASP A 28 38.83 -7.84 -38.74
CA ASP A 28 40.24 -8.09 -38.43
C ASP A 28 40.51 -9.61 -38.44
N PRO A 29 41.54 -10.10 -39.15
CA PRO A 29 41.81 -11.53 -39.32
C PRO A 29 42.21 -12.27 -38.03
N ASP A 30 42.50 -11.53 -36.95
CA ASP A 30 42.88 -12.08 -35.63
C ASP A 30 41.70 -12.21 -34.64
N TYR A 31 40.48 -11.79 -35.02
CA TYR A 31 39.33 -11.85 -34.12
C TYR A 31 38.39 -13.02 -34.44
N VAL A 32 38.39 -14.04 -33.59
CA VAL A 32 37.50 -15.20 -33.73
C VAL A 32 36.10 -14.84 -33.22
N TYR A 33 35.14 -14.72 -34.14
CA TYR A 33 33.73 -14.54 -33.81
C TYR A 33 33.10 -15.89 -33.47
N PHE A 34 32.74 -16.09 -32.20
CA PHE A 34 31.98 -17.26 -31.77
C PHE A 34 30.49 -16.94 -31.77
N GLU A 35 29.71 -17.70 -32.54
CA GLU A 35 28.24 -17.71 -32.40
C GLU A 35 27.86 -18.48 -31.13
N ARG A 36 27.27 -17.77 -30.16
CA ARG A 36 26.85 -18.35 -28.88
C ARG A 36 25.36 -18.60 -28.90
N THR A 37 24.97 -19.87 -28.83
CA THR A 37 23.58 -20.29 -28.70
C THR A 37 23.27 -20.74 -27.27
N THR A 38 22.02 -20.56 -26.84
CA THR A 38 21.53 -20.99 -25.53
C THR A 38 21.10 -22.47 -25.50
N THR A 39 21.19 -23.15 -26.64
CA THR A 39 20.76 -24.54 -26.83
C THR A 39 21.70 -25.49 -26.08
N GLY A 40 21.24 -25.98 -24.92
CA GLY A 40 22.00 -26.90 -24.06
C GLY A 40 22.07 -26.48 -22.59
N PHE A 41 21.69 -25.24 -22.25
CA PHE A 41 21.58 -24.82 -20.86
C PHE A 41 20.22 -25.21 -20.28
N THR A 42 20.23 -25.62 -19.01
CA THR A 42 18.98 -25.84 -18.25
C THR A 42 18.23 -24.51 -18.09
N SER A 43 16.91 -24.57 -17.96
CA SER A 43 16.07 -23.38 -17.70
C SER A 43 16.59 -22.58 -16.50
N ASP A 44 17.02 -23.27 -15.44
CA ASP A 44 17.59 -22.68 -14.23
C ASP A 44 18.93 -21.94 -14.47
N ALA A 45 19.80 -22.46 -15.34
CA ALA A 45 21.03 -21.79 -15.69
C ALA A 45 20.78 -20.49 -16.48
N ILE A 46 19.80 -20.50 -17.39
CA ILE A 46 19.40 -19.32 -18.18
C ILE A 46 18.78 -18.25 -17.28
N ALA A 47 17.92 -18.65 -16.35
CA ALA A 47 17.31 -17.74 -15.39
C ALA A 47 18.35 -17.15 -14.43
N ARG A 48 19.31 -17.95 -13.91
CA ARG A 48 20.43 -17.46 -13.10
C ARG A 48 21.34 -16.48 -13.87
N ALA A 49 21.62 -16.74 -15.14
CA ALA A 49 22.39 -15.82 -15.97
C ALA A 49 21.63 -14.49 -16.19
N THR A 50 20.32 -14.57 -16.42
CA THR A 50 19.46 -13.38 -16.56
C THR A 50 19.39 -12.58 -15.25
N ALA A 51 19.28 -13.26 -14.10
CA ALA A 51 19.36 -12.68 -12.77
C ALA A 51 20.68 -11.94 -12.56
N ALA A 52 21.79 -12.59 -12.89
CA ALA A 52 23.13 -12.03 -12.75
C ALA A 52 23.31 -10.79 -13.63
N LYS A 53 22.85 -10.83 -14.89
CA LYS A 53 22.85 -9.68 -15.79
C LYS A 53 22.07 -8.49 -15.21
N LEU A 54 20.85 -8.73 -14.73
CA LEU A 54 20.01 -7.69 -14.13
C LEU A 54 20.66 -7.11 -12.87
N LYS A 55 21.23 -7.97 -12.02
CA LYS A 55 21.90 -7.59 -10.77
C LYS A 55 23.15 -6.75 -11.03
N LEU A 56 23.97 -7.13 -12.01
CA LEU A 56 25.15 -6.36 -12.41
C LEU A 56 24.77 -5.01 -13.02
N ALA A 57 23.80 -4.98 -13.94
CA ALA A 57 23.31 -3.74 -14.53
C ALA A 57 22.80 -2.76 -13.46
N THR A 58 21.99 -3.26 -12.53
CA THR A 58 21.45 -2.47 -11.42
C THR A 58 22.55 -2.02 -10.47
N TYR A 59 23.51 -2.90 -10.13
CA TYR A 59 24.64 -2.56 -9.27
C TYR A 59 25.47 -1.42 -9.83
N TYR A 60 25.85 -1.49 -11.11
CA TYR A 60 26.63 -0.45 -11.76
C TYR A 60 25.84 0.85 -11.90
N LYS A 61 24.54 0.79 -12.22
CA LYS A 61 23.69 1.97 -12.27
C LYS A 61 23.67 2.71 -10.92
N VAL A 62 23.37 2.00 -9.83
CA VAL A 62 23.36 2.56 -8.47
C VAL A 62 24.76 3.03 -8.04
N ALA A 63 25.82 2.34 -8.44
CA ALA A 63 27.19 2.75 -8.15
C ALA A 63 27.55 4.08 -8.84
N VAL A 64 27.16 4.25 -10.10
CA VAL A 64 27.37 5.48 -10.88
C VAL A 64 26.54 6.62 -10.32
N GLU A 65 25.25 6.43 -10.06
CA GLU A 65 24.39 7.45 -9.44
C GLU A 65 24.94 7.91 -8.09
N ALA A 66 25.42 6.97 -7.27
CA ALA A 66 26.04 7.31 -6.00
C ALA A 66 27.37 8.08 -6.15
N ALA A 67 28.15 7.78 -7.19
CA ALA A 67 29.38 8.53 -7.49
C ALA A 67 29.05 9.96 -7.97
N ILE A 68 28.02 10.12 -8.81
CA ILE A 68 27.51 11.42 -9.24
C ILE A 68 27.03 12.24 -8.04
N ALA A 69 26.19 11.67 -7.17
CA ALA A 69 25.69 12.34 -5.98
C ALA A 69 26.83 12.73 -5.01
N ARG A 70 27.86 11.88 -4.88
CA ARG A 70 29.06 12.19 -4.08
C ARG A 70 29.84 13.38 -4.68
N ASN A 71 30.00 13.40 -6.00
CA ASN A 71 30.66 14.51 -6.68
C ASN A 71 29.87 15.81 -6.53
N ALA A 72 28.54 15.77 -6.63
CA ALA A 72 27.68 16.94 -6.40
C ALA A 72 27.84 17.52 -4.99
N ARG A 73 27.80 16.66 -3.95
CA ARG A 73 28.04 17.09 -2.55
C ARG A 73 29.44 17.66 -2.34
N ARG A 74 30.44 17.13 -3.04
CA ARG A 74 31.81 17.65 -3.01
C ARG A 74 31.90 19.05 -3.63
N ILE A 75 31.27 19.27 -4.78
CA ILE A 75 31.22 20.58 -5.44
C ILE A 75 30.50 21.62 -4.57
N GLU A 76 29.43 21.23 -3.89
CA GLU A 76 28.72 22.10 -2.94
C GLU A 76 29.63 22.52 -1.77
N LEU A 77 30.40 21.58 -1.22
CA LEU A 77 31.40 21.90 -0.21
C LEU A 77 32.47 22.87 -0.75
N GLU A 78 33.03 22.58 -1.92
CA GLU A 78 34.05 23.44 -2.56
C GLU A 78 33.53 24.87 -2.76
N THR A 79 32.26 25.01 -3.14
CA THR A 79 31.58 26.32 -3.25
C THR A 79 31.45 27.02 -1.90
N ARG A 80 31.02 26.31 -0.84
CA ARG A 80 30.94 26.87 0.52
C ARG A 80 32.32 27.27 1.06
N LEU A 81 33.36 26.52 0.73
CA LEU A 81 34.74 26.80 1.15
C LEU A 81 35.30 28.07 0.51
N ILE A 82 34.84 28.46 -0.69
CA ILE A 82 35.22 29.73 -1.33
C ILE A 82 34.61 30.92 -0.58
N GLN A 83 33.41 30.77 -0.02
CA GLN A 83 32.70 31.84 0.69
C GLN A 83 33.28 32.12 2.09
N ILE A 84 33.99 31.17 2.70
CA ILE A 84 34.57 31.32 4.03
C ILE A 84 35.97 31.94 3.91
N PRO A 85 36.24 33.16 4.41
CA PRO A 85 37.54 33.81 4.24
C PRO A 85 38.63 33.23 5.14
N THR A 86 38.25 32.72 6.32
CA THR A 86 39.19 32.27 7.36
C THR A 86 39.67 30.84 7.13
N PRO A 87 40.98 30.56 7.22
CA PRO A 87 41.52 29.20 7.08
C PRO A 87 40.96 28.22 8.12
N ASP A 88 40.78 28.64 9.37
CA ASP A 88 40.20 27.81 10.44
C ASP A 88 38.73 27.43 10.15
N GLY A 89 37.96 28.35 9.57
CA GLY A 89 36.58 28.10 9.15
C GLY A 89 36.49 27.07 8.02
N LYS A 90 37.43 27.14 7.05
CA LYS A 90 37.55 26.15 5.97
C LYS A 90 37.88 24.76 6.51
N GLU A 91 38.84 24.67 7.42
CA GLU A 91 39.25 23.38 8.00
C GLU A 91 38.13 22.75 8.84
N ARG A 92 37.34 23.56 9.56
CA ARG A 92 36.17 23.08 10.30
C ARG A 92 35.10 22.48 9.38
N GLU A 93 34.81 23.13 8.25
CA GLU A 93 33.82 22.62 7.28
C GLU A 93 34.31 21.37 6.55
N ILE A 94 35.59 21.31 6.17
CA ILE A 94 36.19 20.08 5.62
C ILE A 94 36.06 18.93 6.62
N ARG A 95 36.42 19.15 7.89
CA ARG A 95 36.32 18.11 8.93
C ARG A 95 34.88 17.64 9.15
N LYS A 96 33.90 18.55 9.13
CA LYS A 96 32.47 18.21 9.18
C LYS A 96 32.06 17.36 7.98
N TYR A 97 32.41 17.78 6.77
CA TYR A 97 32.11 17.03 5.55
C TYR A 97 32.74 15.63 5.56
N THR A 98 34.03 15.52 5.92
CA THR A 98 34.70 14.22 6.02
C THR A 98 33.99 13.32 7.02
N LYS A 99 33.57 13.84 8.18
CA LYS A 99 32.82 13.07 9.19
C LYS A 99 31.46 12.61 8.65
N LEU A 100 30.72 13.48 7.96
CA LEU A 100 29.44 13.16 7.33
C LEU A 100 29.60 12.11 6.22
N GLU A 101 30.59 12.25 5.34
CA GLU A 101 30.85 11.33 4.23
C GLU A 101 31.33 9.95 4.75
N CYS A 102 32.19 9.92 5.77
CA CYS A 102 32.56 8.68 6.44
C CYS A 102 31.36 7.99 7.09
N SER A 103 30.47 8.75 7.75
CA SER A 103 29.22 8.24 8.32
C SER A 103 28.31 7.67 7.23
N HIS A 104 28.15 8.39 6.12
CA HIS A 104 27.33 7.98 4.98
C HIS A 104 27.86 6.70 4.30
N LEU A 105 29.19 6.60 4.08
CA LEU A 105 29.83 5.39 3.55
C LEU A 105 29.72 4.21 4.51
N ARG A 106 29.83 4.45 5.82
CA ARG A 106 29.64 3.42 6.85
C ARG A 106 28.19 2.94 6.88
N LEU A 107 27.22 3.86 6.85
CA LEU A 107 25.80 3.56 6.76
C LEU A 107 25.47 2.71 5.53
N ARG A 108 26.11 3.00 4.39
CA ARG A 108 25.91 2.25 3.15
C ARG A 108 26.51 0.84 3.20
N ARG A 109 27.58 0.64 3.98
CA ARG A 109 28.23 -0.67 4.18
C ARG A 109 27.51 -1.55 5.20
N THR A 110 26.91 -0.95 6.22
CA THR A 110 26.10 -1.69 7.21
C THR A 110 24.82 -2.19 6.56
N LYS A 111 24.77 -3.49 6.28
CA LYS A 111 23.54 -4.17 5.91
C LYS A 111 22.72 -4.39 7.18
N ILE A 112 21.51 -3.85 7.18
CA ILE A 112 20.55 -4.09 8.25
C ILE A 112 19.99 -5.49 8.06
N THR A 113 19.96 -6.26 9.14
CA THR A 113 19.45 -7.62 9.18
C THR A 113 18.48 -7.80 10.33
N LEU A 114 17.76 -8.92 10.34
CA LEU A 114 16.83 -9.24 11.43
C LEU A 114 17.53 -9.29 12.80
N ALA A 115 18.81 -9.66 12.85
CA ALA A 115 19.60 -9.73 14.08
C ALA A 115 19.80 -8.37 14.77
N ASP A 116 19.68 -7.26 14.04
CA ASP A 116 19.78 -5.91 14.60
C ASP A 116 18.54 -5.49 15.41
N PHE A 117 17.47 -6.30 15.34
CA PHE A 117 16.19 -6.03 15.98
C PHE A 117 15.84 -7.12 16.99
N ARG A 118 15.41 -6.70 18.17
CA ARG A 118 14.84 -7.56 19.19
C ARG A 118 13.31 -7.49 19.08
N THR A 119 12.66 -8.62 18.85
CA THR A 119 11.19 -8.71 18.87
C THR A 119 10.68 -8.57 20.31
N ILE A 120 9.71 -7.69 20.52
CA ILE A 120 9.04 -7.49 21.81
C ILE A 120 7.73 -8.27 21.83
N LYS A 121 6.84 -8.01 20.87
CA LYS A 121 5.49 -8.60 20.83
C LYS A 121 4.94 -8.65 19.41
N VAL A 122 4.06 -9.59 19.12
CA VAL A 122 3.24 -9.59 17.89
C VAL A 122 2.05 -8.67 18.14
N ILE A 123 1.86 -7.66 17.28
CA ILE A 123 0.80 -6.65 17.42
C ILE A 123 -0.31 -6.78 16.38
N GLY A 124 -0.08 -7.53 15.29
CA GLY A 124 -1.11 -7.83 14.30
C GLY A 124 -0.73 -9.00 13.41
N LYS A 125 -1.73 -9.68 12.88
CA LYS A 125 -1.58 -10.69 11.83
C LYS A 125 -2.39 -10.26 10.62
N GLY A 126 -1.78 -10.30 9.45
CA GLY A 126 -2.44 -10.01 8.19
C GLY A 126 -2.53 -11.25 7.32
N ALA A 127 -3.16 -11.11 6.16
CA ALA A 127 -3.33 -12.18 5.18
C ALA A 127 -2.01 -12.77 4.64
N PHE A 128 -0.93 -11.98 4.62
CA PHE A 128 0.35 -12.32 3.97
C PHE A 128 1.54 -12.35 4.93
N GLY A 129 1.26 -12.23 6.23
CA GLY A 129 2.32 -12.04 7.22
C GLY A 129 1.84 -11.49 8.55
N GLU A 130 2.78 -10.96 9.32
CA GLU A 130 2.51 -10.45 10.67
C GLU A 130 3.30 -9.18 10.95
N VAL A 131 2.76 -8.38 11.88
CA VAL A 131 3.34 -7.13 12.35
C VAL A 131 3.82 -7.34 13.77
N ARG A 132 5.11 -7.11 13.98
CA ARG A 132 5.80 -7.27 15.27
C ARG A 132 6.28 -5.93 15.77
N LEU A 133 6.08 -5.66 17.05
CA LEU A 133 6.77 -4.60 17.76
C LEU A 133 8.23 -5.02 17.97
N VAL A 134 9.17 -4.23 17.47
CA VAL A 134 10.60 -4.53 17.57
C VAL A 134 11.38 -3.36 18.16
N GLN A 135 12.44 -3.65 18.88
CA GLN A 135 13.40 -2.67 19.38
C GLN A 135 14.73 -2.87 18.67
N LYS A 136 15.25 -1.80 18.07
CA LYS A 136 16.56 -1.84 17.43
C LYS A 136 17.66 -1.83 18.49
N GLN A 137 18.54 -2.81 18.47
CA GLN A 137 19.49 -3.05 19.57
C GLN A 137 20.53 -1.94 19.73
N ASP A 138 20.91 -1.27 18.63
CA ASP A 138 21.96 -0.25 18.65
C ASP A 138 21.50 1.11 19.19
N THR A 139 20.22 1.44 19.02
CA THR A 139 19.62 2.75 19.33
C THR A 139 18.59 2.69 20.43
N GLY A 140 18.12 1.48 20.78
CA GLY A 140 17.02 1.26 21.72
C GLY A 140 15.66 1.75 21.22
N LYS A 141 15.56 2.21 19.97
CA LYS A 141 14.32 2.75 19.41
C LYS A 141 13.34 1.65 19.04
N VAL A 142 12.07 1.94 19.27
CA VAL A 142 10.95 1.04 19.02
C VAL A 142 10.39 1.31 17.63
N TYR A 143 10.07 0.24 16.90
CA TYR A 143 9.55 0.25 15.55
C TYR A 143 8.49 -0.83 15.38
N ALA A 144 7.61 -0.66 14.39
CA ALA A 144 6.74 -1.73 13.91
C ALA A 144 7.40 -2.41 12.71
N MET A 145 7.58 -3.72 12.77
CA MET A 145 8.16 -4.52 11.69
C MET A 145 7.07 -5.39 11.07
N LYS A 146 6.69 -5.08 9.83
CA LYS A 146 5.79 -5.90 9.01
C LYS A 146 6.64 -6.92 8.24
N SER A 147 6.36 -8.19 8.47
CA SER A 147 7.04 -9.31 7.83
C SER A 147 6.10 -9.99 6.85
N LEU A 148 6.50 -10.06 5.58
CA LEU A 148 5.68 -10.56 4.48
C LEU A 148 6.31 -11.82 3.89
N ASN A 149 5.54 -12.88 3.71
CA ASN A 149 6.03 -14.16 3.20
C ASN A 149 6.20 -14.14 1.66
N LYS A 150 7.44 -14.33 1.18
CA LYS A 150 7.74 -14.30 -0.26
C LYS A 150 7.03 -15.41 -1.04
N ALA A 151 6.95 -16.62 -0.48
CA ALA A 151 6.38 -17.76 -1.16
C ALA A 151 4.86 -17.58 -1.39
N GLU A 152 4.18 -16.99 -0.40
CA GLU A 152 2.75 -16.69 -0.51
C GLU A 152 2.46 -15.56 -1.49
N MET A 153 3.27 -14.50 -1.49
CA MET A 153 3.15 -13.39 -2.44
C MET A 153 3.30 -13.84 -3.89
N LEU A 154 4.26 -14.73 -4.16
CA LEU A 154 4.51 -15.25 -5.51
C LEU A 154 3.39 -16.19 -5.99
N LYS A 155 2.77 -16.95 -5.09
CA LYS A 155 1.63 -17.80 -5.43
C LYS A 155 0.41 -16.98 -5.86
N ARG A 156 0.26 -15.75 -5.36
CA ARG A 156 -0.91 -14.88 -5.57
C ARG A 156 -0.65 -13.70 -6.51
N ASP A 157 0.53 -13.63 -7.13
CA ASP A 157 0.95 -12.58 -8.07
C ASP A 157 0.88 -11.13 -7.54
N GLN A 158 1.07 -10.94 -6.23
CA GLN A 158 0.93 -9.62 -5.57
C GLN A 158 2.26 -8.86 -5.44
N LEU A 159 3.20 -9.07 -6.36
CA LEU A 159 4.51 -8.43 -6.26
C LEU A 159 4.45 -6.93 -6.54
N ALA A 160 3.59 -6.51 -7.49
CA ALA A 160 3.41 -5.11 -7.83
C ALA A 160 2.89 -4.30 -6.64
N HIS A 161 1.97 -4.88 -5.88
CA HIS A 161 1.36 -4.35 -4.66
C HIS A 161 2.38 -4.02 -3.58
N VAL A 162 3.26 -4.96 -3.24
CA VAL A 162 4.27 -4.72 -2.20
C VAL A 162 5.36 -3.73 -2.64
N ARG A 163 5.65 -3.67 -3.93
CA ARG A 163 6.56 -2.63 -4.46
C ARG A 163 5.92 -1.26 -4.37
N ALA A 164 4.64 -1.13 -4.72
CA ALA A 164 3.90 0.12 -4.59
C ALA A 164 3.82 0.57 -3.13
N GLU A 165 3.51 -0.33 -2.19
CA GLU A 165 3.49 -0.03 -0.75
C GLU A 165 4.84 0.51 -0.27
N ARG A 166 5.95 -0.17 -0.63
CA ARG A 166 7.30 0.29 -0.31
C ARG A 166 7.57 1.69 -0.88
N ASP A 167 7.23 1.92 -2.14
CA ASP A 167 7.55 3.18 -2.83
C ASP A 167 6.75 4.35 -2.25
N VAL A 168 5.45 4.17 -2.00
CA VAL A 168 4.60 5.17 -1.31
C VAL A 168 5.17 5.52 0.06
N LEU A 169 5.49 4.52 0.88
CA LEU A 169 5.98 4.75 2.23
C LEU A 169 7.42 5.31 2.25
N ALA A 170 8.23 5.00 1.24
CA ALA A 170 9.60 5.49 1.11
C ALA A 170 9.64 6.95 0.64
N GLU A 171 8.80 7.31 -0.33
CA GLU A 171 8.71 8.65 -0.90
C GLU A 171 7.90 9.62 -0.03
N SER A 172 6.96 9.11 0.76
CA SER A 172 6.16 9.94 1.65
C SER A 172 6.98 10.53 2.80
N ASN A 173 6.96 11.86 2.86
CA ASN A 173 7.34 12.68 4.01
C ASN A 173 6.12 13.39 4.61
N SER A 174 4.91 12.96 4.24
CA SER A 174 3.68 13.55 4.77
C SER A 174 3.44 13.09 6.21
N PRO A 175 3.04 13.98 7.12
CA PRO A 175 2.75 13.59 8.51
C PRO A 175 1.53 12.65 8.60
N TRP A 176 0.69 12.60 7.56
CA TRP A 176 -0.53 11.79 7.47
C TRP A 176 -0.31 10.32 7.06
N VAL A 177 0.90 9.95 6.65
CA VAL A 177 1.23 8.60 6.20
C VAL A 177 2.24 8.00 7.16
N VAL A 178 2.13 6.70 7.43
CA VAL A 178 3.12 5.97 8.23
C VAL A 178 4.49 6.05 7.59
N GLN A 179 5.50 6.39 8.38
CA GLN A 179 6.87 6.53 7.88
C GLN A 179 7.62 5.19 7.81
N LEU A 180 8.16 4.84 6.63
CA LEU A 180 9.10 3.72 6.46
C LEU A 180 10.54 4.18 6.72
N PHE A 181 11.23 3.52 7.66
CA PHE A 181 12.64 3.78 7.97
C PHE A 181 13.57 2.84 7.21
N TYR A 182 13.27 1.55 7.23
CA TYR A 182 14.11 0.51 6.63
C TYR A 182 13.25 -0.51 5.92
N SER A 183 13.74 -1.06 4.83
CA SER A 183 13.23 -2.31 4.29
C SER A 183 14.40 -3.22 3.94
N PHE A 184 14.25 -4.51 4.23
CA PHE A 184 15.25 -5.52 3.93
C PHE A 184 14.55 -6.86 3.67
N GLN A 185 15.33 -7.85 3.27
CA GLN A 185 14.78 -9.17 2.92
C GLN A 185 15.74 -10.26 3.35
N ASP A 186 15.18 -11.44 3.61
CA ASP A 186 15.93 -12.68 3.77
C ASP A 186 15.42 -13.70 2.71
N PRO A 187 15.88 -14.98 2.74
CA PRO A 187 15.41 -15.99 1.78
C PRO A 187 13.91 -16.32 1.82
N PHE A 188 13.21 -15.97 2.90
CA PHE A 188 11.83 -16.39 3.19
C PHE A 188 10.86 -15.21 3.24
N TYR A 189 11.29 -14.07 3.80
CA TYR A 189 10.47 -12.93 4.14
C TYR A 189 11.02 -11.62 3.60
N LEU A 190 10.11 -10.68 3.37
CA LEU A 190 10.38 -9.26 3.22
C LEU A 190 10.04 -8.55 4.53
N PHE A 191 10.86 -7.58 4.93
CA PHE A 191 10.69 -6.81 6.15
C PHE A 191 10.55 -5.33 5.82
N LEU A 192 9.49 -4.73 6.35
CA LEU A 192 9.24 -3.29 6.33
C LEU A 192 9.29 -2.78 7.78
N VAL A 193 10.24 -1.90 8.09
CA VAL A 193 10.41 -1.30 9.42
C VAL A 193 9.86 0.12 9.40
N MET A 194 8.75 0.30 10.10
CA MET A 194 7.92 1.48 10.13
C MET A 194 7.93 2.12 11.52
N GLU A 195 7.48 3.38 11.61
CA GLU A 195 7.17 3.98 12.91
C GLU A 195 6.12 3.17 13.66
N PHE A 196 6.28 3.04 14.97
CA PHE A 196 5.29 2.39 15.82
C PHE A 196 4.24 3.42 16.26
N LEU A 197 2.97 3.11 15.98
CA LEU A 197 1.83 3.93 16.35
C LEU A 197 1.08 3.26 17.52
N PRO A 198 1.24 3.76 18.75
CA PRO A 198 0.78 3.06 19.95
C PRO A 198 -0.73 3.19 20.21
N GLY A 199 -1.44 4.06 19.50
CA GLY A 199 -2.88 4.26 19.67
C GLY A 199 -3.74 3.17 19.04
N GLY A 200 -3.12 2.19 18.35
CA GLY A 200 -3.83 1.13 17.65
C GLY A 200 -4.45 1.63 16.35
N ASP A 201 -5.57 1.01 15.97
CA ASP A 201 -6.33 1.28 14.76
C ASP A 201 -7.75 1.82 15.06
N LEU A 202 -8.31 2.58 14.11
CA LEU A 202 -9.65 3.16 14.20
C LEU A 202 -10.72 2.08 14.36
N MET A 203 -10.50 0.89 13.77
CA MET A 203 -11.36 -0.28 13.96
C MET A 203 -11.46 -0.69 15.45
N THR A 204 -10.33 -0.88 16.13
CA THR A 204 -10.29 -1.21 17.56
C THR A 204 -10.94 -0.11 18.40
N MET A 205 -10.79 1.16 18.00
CA MET A 205 -11.47 2.28 18.65
C MET A 205 -13.00 2.20 18.48
N LEU A 206 -13.49 1.92 17.26
CA LEU A 206 -14.92 1.71 16.99
C LEU A 206 -15.48 0.51 17.75
N MET A 207 -14.73 -0.59 17.85
CA MET A 207 -15.15 -1.74 18.66
C MET A 207 -15.32 -1.41 20.15
N LYS A 208 -14.53 -0.47 20.67
CA LYS A 208 -14.53 -0.11 22.10
C LYS A 208 -15.63 0.90 22.44
N TYR A 209 -15.86 1.90 21.59
CA TYR A 209 -16.81 2.99 21.85
C TYR A 209 -18.17 2.81 21.17
N ASP A 210 -18.32 1.83 20.28
CA ASP A 210 -19.53 1.49 19.51
C ASP A 210 -19.93 2.55 18.48
N VAL A 211 -20.24 3.76 18.95
CA VAL A 211 -20.68 4.89 18.13
C VAL A 211 -19.95 6.15 18.57
N PHE A 212 -19.55 6.98 17.61
CA PHE A 212 -18.97 8.29 17.87
C PHE A 212 -20.01 9.39 17.74
N SER A 213 -19.91 10.40 18.62
CA SER A 213 -20.65 11.65 18.45
C SER A 213 -20.20 12.36 17.18
N GLU A 214 -21.07 13.16 16.58
CA GLU A 214 -20.74 13.90 15.36
C GLU A 214 -19.50 14.78 15.47
N ASP A 215 -19.23 15.38 16.64
CA ASP A 215 -18.04 16.21 16.84
C ASP A 215 -16.74 15.41 16.73
N VAL A 216 -16.72 14.23 17.36
CA VAL A 216 -15.61 13.26 17.28
C VAL A 216 -15.44 12.79 15.85
N THR A 217 -16.54 12.41 15.20
CA THR A 217 -16.54 11.95 13.81
C THR A 217 -16.08 13.05 12.86
N ARG A 218 -16.51 14.30 13.05
CA ARG A 218 -16.09 15.45 12.25
C ARG A 218 -14.58 15.65 12.32
N PHE A 219 -13.98 15.51 13.50
CA PHE A 219 -12.53 15.59 13.67
C PHE A 219 -11.80 14.48 12.89
N TYR A 220 -12.17 13.22 13.10
CA TYR A 220 -11.49 12.09 12.44
C TYR A 220 -11.73 12.06 10.93
N MET A 221 -12.91 12.42 10.47
CA MET A 221 -13.19 12.52 9.03
C MET A 221 -12.39 13.65 8.38
N ALA A 222 -12.25 14.80 9.06
CA ALA A 222 -11.41 15.88 8.56
C ALA A 222 -9.93 15.46 8.44
N GLU A 223 -9.40 14.71 9.42
CA GLU A 223 -8.03 14.18 9.35
C GLU A 223 -7.87 13.15 8.21
N CYS A 224 -8.83 12.24 8.06
CA CYS A 224 -8.85 11.28 6.95
C CYS A 224 -8.87 11.99 5.59
N ILE A 225 -9.62 13.08 5.43
CA ILE A 225 -9.67 13.85 4.17
C ILE A 225 -8.29 14.40 3.82
N LEU A 226 -7.59 15.00 4.78
CA LEU A 226 -6.24 15.52 4.57
C LEU A 226 -5.23 14.40 4.29
N ALA A 227 -5.41 13.25 4.94
CA ALA A 227 -4.55 12.10 4.71
C ALA A 227 -4.70 11.51 3.30
N ILE A 228 -5.94 11.30 2.85
CA ILE A 228 -6.24 10.81 1.50
C ILE A 228 -5.77 11.82 0.45
N GLU A 229 -6.02 13.11 0.66
CA GLU A 229 -5.54 14.17 -0.24
C GLU A 229 -4.02 14.17 -0.37
N ALA A 230 -3.29 13.99 0.75
CA ALA A 230 -1.83 13.92 0.71
C ALA A 230 -1.33 12.72 -0.10
N VAL A 231 -2.01 11.57 -0.02
CA VAL A 231 -1.69 10.38 -0.83
C VAL A 231 -2.00 10.62 -2.31
N HIS A 232 -3.13 11.25 -2.62
CA HIS A 232 -3.51 11.61 -3.99
C HIS A 232 -2.56 12.65 -4.60
N ALA A 233 -2.04 13.58 -3.79
CA ALA A 233 -1.05 14.58 -4.22
C ALA A 233 0.31 13.95 -4.58
N LEU A 234 0.65 12.81 -3.98
CA LEU A 234 1.81 11.99 -4.36
C LEU A 234 1.57 11.16 -5.64
N GLY A 235 0.36 11.18 -6.20
CA GLY A 235 0.01 10.48 -7.44
C GLY A 235 -0.44 9.02 -7.24
N TYR A 236 -0.80 8.66 -6.01
CA TYR A 236 -1.27 7.32 -5.65
C TYR A 236 -2.74 7.34 -5.26
N ILE A 237 -3.44 6.23 -5.51
CA ILE A 237 -4.80 5.98 -5.03
C ILE A 237 -4.71 4.85 -4.01
N HIS A 238 -5.38 4.99 -2.86
CA HIS A 238 -5.24 4.02 -1.78
C HIS A 238 -5.96 2.70 -2.10
N ARG A 239 -7.22 2.77 -2.57
CA ARG A 239 -8.10 1.66 -3.00
C ARG A 239 -8.55 0.68 -1.91
N ASP A 240 -8.11 0.87 -0.67
CA ASP A 240 -8.40 -0.02 0.46
C ASP A 240 -8.51 0.79 1.76
N ILE A 241 -9.27 1.89 1.70
CA ILE A 241 -9.53 2.71 2.87
C ILE A 241 -10.57 1.98 3.73
N LYS A 242 -10.16 1.61 4.93
CA LYS A 242 -10.98 0.89 5.92
C LYS A 242 -10.49 1.21 7.34
N PRO A 243 -11.32 1.04 8.38
CA PRO A 243 -10.95 1.46 9.74
C PRO A 243 -9.72 0.76 10.32
N ASP A 244 -9.38 -0.46 9.87
CA ASP A 244 -8.16 -1.16 10.29
C ASP A 244 -6.87 -0.59 9.66
N ASN A 245 -6.97 0.09 8.51
CA ASN A 245 -5.83 0.74 7.85
C ASN A 245 -5.57 2.16 8.36
N VAL A 246 -6.48 2.71 9.16
CA VAL A 246 -6.36 4.03 9.78
C VAL A 246 -5.79 3.87 11.20
N LEU A 247 -4.53 4.25 11.39
CA LEU A 247 -3.83 4.10 12.67
C LEU A 247 -3.78 5.40 13.46
N ILE A 248 -3.63 5.27 14.78
CA ILE A 248 -3.64 6.39 15.73
C ILE A 248 -2.25 6.57 16.34
N ASP A 249 -1.70 7.78 16.23
CA ASP A 249 -0.40 8.11 16.81
C ASP A 249 -0.45 8.33 18.34
N LYS A 250 0.72 8.53 18.95
CA LYS A 250 0.84 8.76 20.41
C LYS A 250 0.10 9.99 20.91
N ASN A 251 -0.20 10.93 20.01
CA ASN A 251 -0.87 12.18 20.31
C ASN A 251 -2.38 12.06 20.08
N GLY A 252 -2.86 10.98 19.45
CA GLY A 252 -4.28 10.76 19.14
C GLY A 252 -4.68 11.15 17.71
N HIS A 253 -3.72 11.54 16.87
CA HIS A 253 -3.97 11.92 15.47
C HIS A 253 -3.87 10.73 14.53
N LEU A 254 -4.59 10.80 13.42
CA LEU A 254 -4.66 9.73 12.43
C LEU A 254 -3.46 9.72 11.46
N LYS A 255 -3.10 8.50 11.06
CA LYS A 255 -2.13 8.20 10.00
C LYS A 255 -2.64 7.01 9.17
N LEU A 256 -2.51 7.11 7.85
CA LEU A 256 -2.83 6.02 6.94
C LEU A 256 -1.70 5.00 6.86
N SER A 257 -2.09 3.73 6.88
CA SER A 257 -1.22 2.57 6.75
C SER A 257 -1.75 1.60 5.69
N ASP A 258 -0.92 0.64 5.32
CA ASP A 258 -1.23 -0.44 4.37
C ASP A 258 -1.66 0.01 2.96
N PHE A 259 -0.66 0.42 2.17
CA PHE A 259 -0.80 0.76 0.75
C PHE A 259 -0.63 -0.47 -0.16
N GLY A 260 -0.83 -1.69 0.38
CA GLY A 260 -0.65 -2.93 -0.36
C GLY A 260 -1.52 -2.99 -1.61
N LEU A 261 -2.74 -2.45 -1.55
CA LEU A 261 -3.59 -2.32 -2.72
C LEU A 261 -3.47 -0.97 -3.39
N SER A 262 -2.46 -0.13 -3.15
CA SER A 262 -2.37 1.16 -3.84
C SER A 262 -1.71 1.03 -5.21
N THR A 263 -2.30 1.63 -6.25
CA THR A 263 -1.65 1.78 -7.57
C THR A 263 -1.36 3.24 -7.85
N GLY A 264 -0.26 3.48 -8.58
CA GLY A 264 -0.05 4.78 -9.20
C GLY A 264 -1.11 5.03 -10.27
N LEU A 265 -1.48 6.30 -10.46
CA LEU A 265 -2.49 6.78 -11.44
C LEU A 265 -2.29 6.26 -12.88
N HIS A 266 -1.12 5.68 -13.19
CA HIS A 266 -0.73 5.23 -14.53
C HIS A 266 -1.02 3.77 -14.88
N LYS A 267 -1.68 2.97 -14.03
CA LYS A 267 -2.03 1.59 -14.37
C LYS A 267 -3.45 1.23 -13.94
N ALA A 268 -4.38 1.43 -14.87
CA ALA A 268 -5.72 0.86 -14.81
C ALA A 268 -5.66 -0.63 -15.17
N ALA A 269 -5.62 -1.50 -14.17
CA ALA A 269 -6.00 -2.90 -14.29
C ALA A 269 -6.18 -3.45 -12.88
N ASP A 270 -7.39 -3.91 -12.54
CA ASP A 270 -7.65 -5.04 -11.63
C ASP A 270 -9.14 -5.25 -11.37
N GLY A 271 -9.96 -5.29 -12.42
CA GLY A 271 -11.30 -5.88 -12.29
C GLY A 271 -11.28 -7.41 -12.32
N ASP A 272 -10.26 -8.03 -12.94
CA ASP A 272 -10.22 -9.47 -13.20
C ASP A 272 -10.02 -10.32 -11.93
N VAL A 273 -9.43 -9.74 -10.88
CA VAL A 273 -9.19 -10.43 -9.60
C VAL A 273 -10.51 -10.77 -8.91
N TYR A 274 -11.47 -9.84 -8.87
CA TYR A 274 -12.77 -10.04 -8.21
C TYR A 274 -13.67 -11.01 -8.98
N LYS A 275 -13.58 -11.04 -10.32
CA LYS A 275 -14.35 -11.98 -11.14
C LYS A 275 -13.92 -13.43 -10.92
N ARG A 276 -12.62 -13.70 -10.73
CA ARG A 276 -12.12 -15.05 -10.40
C ARG A 276 -12.61 -15.56 -9.06
N TYR A 277 -12.76 -14.68 -8.06
CA TYR A 277 -13.37 -15.05 -6.78
C TYR A 277 -14.87 -15.36 -6.92
N LEU A 278 -15.62 -14.56 -7.70
CA LEU A 278 -17.03 -14.80 -7.98
C LEU A 278 -17.29 -16.08 -8.80
N GLU A 279 -16.38 -16.43 -9.72
CA GLU A 279 -16.48 -17.67 -10.50
C GLU A 279 -16.17 -18.92 -9.66
N GLN A 280 -15.33 -18.81 -8.62
CA GLN A 280 -15.09 -19.92 -7.68
C GLN A 280 -16.32 -20.26 -6.83
N GLU A 281 -17.13 -19.27 -6.42
CA GLU A 281 -18.37 -19.53 -5.65
C GLU A 281 -19.49 -20.18 -6.47
N LYS A 282 -19.54 -19.99 -7.79
CA LYS A 282 -20.54 -20.63 -8.67
C LYS A 282 -20.41 -22.15 -8.75
N THR A 283 -19.32 -22.73 -8.24
CA THR A 283 -19.07 -24.18 -8.28
C THR A 283 -19.61 -24.95 -7.08
N VAL A 284 -20.24 -24.29 -6.10
CA VAL A 284 -20.88 -24.95 -4.97
C VAL A 284 -22.37 -25.17 -5.25
N ASN A 285 -22.71 -26.40 -5.66
CA ASN A 285 -24.04 -27.05 -5.71
C ASN A 285 -25.31 -26.17 -5.60
N PRO A 286 -26.13 -26.08 -6.67
CA PRO A 286 -27.41 -25.35 -6.68
C PRO A 286 -28.57 -26.12 -6.00
N ALA A 287 -28.29 -26.85 -4.92
CA ALA A 287 -29.25 -27.75 -4.27
C ALA A 287 -29.52 -27.40 -2.79
N ARG A 288 -29.46 -26.12 -2.42
CA ARG A 288 -30.01 -25.64 -1.16
C ARG A 288 -31.08 -24.58 -1.44
N ASN A 289 -32.31 -25.01 -1.22
CA ASN A 289 -33.57 -24.28 -1.39
C ASN A 289 -33.45 -22.80 -1.02
N SER A 290 -33.72 -21.94 -1.99
CA SER A 290 -34.03 -20.52 -1.79
C SER A 290 -35.31 -20.42 -0.95
N VAL A 291 -35.16 -20.13 0.34
CA VAL A 291 -36.27 -19.64 1.15
C VAL A 291 -36.63 -18.26 0.60
N GLN A 292 -37.86 -18.13 0.09
CA GLN A 292 -38.44 -16.84 -0.27
C GLN A 292 -38.39 -15.93 0.95
N VAL A 293 -37.61 -14.86 0.86
CA VAL A 293 -37.56 -13.82 1.89
C VAL A 293 -38.79 -12.95 1.71
N ASN A 294 -39.78 -13.12 2.58
CA ASN A 294 -40.85 -12.15 2.77
C ASN A 294 -40.23 -10.77 3.12
N PRO A 295 -40.85 -9.65 2.72
CA PRO A 295 -40.39 -8.33 3.11
C PRO A 295 -40.60 -8.16 4.62
N ILE A 296 -39.56 -8.46 5.40
CA ILE A 296 -39.55 -8.32 6.85
C ILE A 296 -38.95 -6.95 7.17
N ASN A 297 -39.70 -6.18 7.96
CA ASN A 297 -39.40 -4.84 8.43
C ASN A 297 -37.91 -4.62 8.74
N LEU A 298 -37.33 -3.62 8.07
CA LEU A 298 -35.96 -3.15 8.22
C LEU A 298 -35.79 -2.33 9.51
N THR A 299 -35.50 -3.02 10.60
CA THR A 299 -34.73 -2.47 11.72
C THR A 299 -33.77 -3.57 12.14
N MET A 300 -32.47 -3.40 11.86
CA MET A 300 -31.45 -4.38 12.29
C MET A 300 -31.55 -4.55 13.80
N SER A 301 -31.70 -5.80 14.28
CA SER A 301 -31.82 -6.06 15.72
C SER A 301 -30.45 -5.91 16.41
N ARG A 302 -30.45 -5.61 17.72
CA ARG A 302 -29.24 -5.56 18.56
C ARG A 302 -28.37 -6.82 18.48
N GLU A 303 -28.96 -7.96 18.10
CA GLU A 303 -28.28 -9.23 17.89
C GLU A 303 -27.44 -9.24 16.61
N GLN A 304 -27.89 -8.57 15.54
CA GLN A 304 -27.14 -8.45 14.27
C GLN A 304 -25.91 -7.56 14.40
N ILE A 305 -25.96 -6.55 15.27
CA ILE A 305 -24.79 -5.71 15.61
C ILE A 305 -23.74 -6.55 16.36
N ALA A 306 -24.17 -7.44 17.26
CA ALA A 306 -23.27 -8.32 17.99
C ALA A 306 -22.64 -9.41 17.10
N THR A 307 -23.41 -10.01 16.18
CA THR A 307 -22.87 -10.97 15.20
C THR A 307 -21.93 -10.29 14.22
N TRP A 308 -22.21 -9.06 13.79
CA TRP A 308 -21.29 -8.27 12.98
C TRP A 308 -19.96 -8.04 13.71
N LYS A 309 -19.97 -7.56 14.96
CA LYS A 309 -18.73 -7.37 15.76
C LYS A 309 -17.91 -8.65 15.93
N ALA A 310 -18.57 -9.78 16.17
CA ALA A 310 -17.89 -11.08 16.35
C ALA A 310 -17.28 -11.62 15.05
N ASN A 311 -18.00 -11.48 13.93
CA ASN A 311 -17.51 -11.89 12.61
C ASN A 311 -16.40 -10.97 12.10
N ARG A 312 -16.44 -9.68 12.46
CA ARG A 312 -15.50 -8.67 11.99
C ARG A 312 -14.06 -8.90 12.45
N ARG A 313 -13.84 -9.37 13.69
CA ARG A 313 -12.49 -9.79 14.12
C ARG A 313 -11.93 -10.93 13.28
N LYS A 314 -12.77 -11.87 12.86
CA LYS A 314 -12.37 -12.98 12.00
C LYS A 314 -12.12 -12.52 10.55
N LEU A 315 -12.91 -11.56 10.07
CA LEU A 315 -12.78 -10.97 8.73
C LEU A 315 -11.52 -10.09 8.59
N ALA A 316 -11.08 -9.39 9.65
CA ALA A 316 -9.82 -8.65 9.65
C ALA A 316 -8.59 -9.56 9.39
N TYR A 317 -8.64 -10.81 9.84
CA TYR A 317 -7.60 -11.82 9.58
C TYR A 317 -7.83 -12.62 8.29
N SER A 318 -8.94 -12.39 7.58
CA SER A 318 -9.29 -13.13 6.37
C SER A 318 -8.58 -12.55 5.14
N THR A 319 -8.18 -13.44 4.25
CA THR A 319 -7.47 -13.09 3.00
C THR A 319 -8.35 -12.40 1.96
N VAL A 320 -9.67 -12.45 2.12
CA VAL A 320 -10.64 -11.96 1.14
C VAL A 320 -10.97 -10.47 1.36
N GLY A 321 -10.47 -9.87 2.45
CA GLY A 321 -10.85 -8.52 2.84
C GLY A 321 -12.34 -8.42 3.18
N THR A 322 -12.78 -7.21 3.51
CA THR A 322 -14.17 -6.90 3.84
C THR A 322 -14.67 -5.97 2.72
N PRO A 323 -15.52 -6.42 1.78
CA PRO A 323 -15.92 -5.63 0.61
C PRO A 323 -16.76 -4.40 0.96
N ASP A 324 -17.14 -4.24 2.23
CA ASP A 324 -18.05 -3.24 2.76
C ASP A 324 -17.64 -1.78 2.49
N TYR A 325 -16.33 -1.52 2.27
CA TYR A 325 -15.80 -0.17 1.99
C TYR A 325 -15.49 0.05 0.51
N ILE A 326 -15.68 -0.94 -0.35
CA ILE A 326 -15.28 -0.87 -1.75
C ILE A 326 -16.36 -0.12 -2.55
N ALA A 327 -15.91 0.81 -3.39
CA ALA A 327 -16.80 1.58 -4.26
C ALA A 327 -17.40 0.73 -5.40
N PRO A 328 -18.65 0.98 -5.81
CA PRO A 328 -19.32 0.18 -6.84
C PRO A 328 -18.59 0.20 -8.19
N GLU A 329 -17.96 1.32 -8.55
CA GLU A 329 -17.21 1.46 -9.80
C GLU A 329 -15.99 0.53 -9.91
N VAL A 330 -15.40 0.14 -8.77
CA VAL A 330 -14.27 -0.80 -8.73
C VAL A 330 -14.69 -2.16 -9.28
N PHE A 331 -15.95 -2.55 -9.08
CA PHE A 331 -16.52 -3.78 -9.60
C PHE A 331 -16.96 -3.69 -11.06
N MET A 332 -17.29 -2.49 -11.55
CA MET A 332 -17.92 -2.28 -12.87
C MET A 332 -16.94 -2.28 -14.05
N MET A 333 -15.63 -2.49 -13.84
CA MET A 333 -14.61 -2.60 -14.91
C MET A 333 -14.49 -1.39 -15.86
N LYS A 334 -15.20 -0.28 -15.61
CA LYS A 334 -15.20 0.92 -16.48
C LYS A 334 -13.99 1.84 -16.27
N GLY A 335 -12.99 1.38 -15.52
CA GLY A 335 -11.95 2.24 -14.98
C GLY A 335 -12.49 3.05 -13.80
N TYR A 336 -11.63 3.29 -12.82
CA TYR A 336 -11.91 4.10 -11.65
C TYR A 336 -10.70 4.99 -11.38
N GLY A 337 -10.93 6.14 -10.78
CA GLY A 337 -9.91 7.10 -10.38
C GLY A 337 -9.83 7.25 -8.87
N LYS A 338 -9.30 8.40 -8.45
CA LYS A 338 -9.07 8.76 -7.04
C LYS A 338 -10.36 8.92 -6.24
N GLU A 339 -11.49 9.02 -6.93
CA GLU A 339 -12.79 9.21 -6.32
C GLU A 339 -13.25 8.01 -5.49
N CYS A 340 -12.77 6.79 -5.77
CA CYS A 340 -13.17 5.60 -5.04
C CYS A 340 -12.83 5.69 -3.54
N ASP A 341 -11.73 6.35 -3.18
CA ASP A 341 -11.33 6.53 -1.78
C ASP A 341 -12.34 7.40 -0.99
N TRP A 342 -13.05 8.32 -1.66
CA TRP A 342 -14.09 9.14 -1.03
C TRP A 342 -15.36 8.34 -0.72
N TRP A 343 -15.67 7.33 -1.53
CA TRP A 343 -16.75 6.39 -1.20
C TRP A 343 -16.41 5.59 0.05
N SER A 344 -15.19 5.04 0.08
CA SER A 344 -14.71 4.28 1.23
C SER A 344 -14.72 5.12 2.51
N LEU A 345 -14.32 6.40 2.41
CA LEU A 345 -14.44 7.33 3.53
C LEU A 345 -15.89 7.57 3.96
N GLY A 346 -16.83 7.65 3.02
CA GLY A 346 -18.27 7.75 3.31
C GLY A 346 -18.80 6.52 4.06
N ALA A 347 -18.34 5.32 3.68
CA ALA A 347 -18.69 4.09 4.39
C ALA A 347 -18.12 4.07 5.83
N ILE A 348 -16.89 4.55 6.04
CA ILE A 348 -16.31 4.73 7.39
C ILE A 348 -17.11 5.78 8.18
N PHE A 349 -17.50 6.88 7.53
CA PHE A 349 -18.26 7.94 8.18
C PHE A 349 -19.62 7.44 8.67
N PHE A 350 -20.34 6.68 7.83
CA PHE A 350 -21.58 6.01 8.21
C PHE A 350 -21.36 5.07 9.40
N GLU A 351 -20.30 4.26 9.34
CA GLU A 351 -19.98 3.32 10.41
C GLU A 351 -19.66 4.02 11.74
N CYS A 352 -18.98 5.17 11.72
CA CYS A 352 -18.69 5.94 12.92
C CYS A 352 -19.96 6.45 13.61
N LEU A 353 -20.99 6.81 12.83
CA LEU A 353 -22.25 7.36 13.35
C LEU A 353 -23.27 6.27 13.72
N VAL A 354 -23.31 5.18 12.96
CA VAL A 354 -24.35 4.14 13.07
C VAL A 354 -23.85 2.90 13.83
N GLY A 355 -22.53 2.69 13.88
CA GLY A 355 -21.89 1.56 14.57
C GLY A 355 -21.71 0.30 13.71
N TYR A 356 -22.20 0.31 12.47
CA TYR A 356 -22.00 -0.77 11.49
C TYR A 356 -21.85 -0.23 10.07
N ALA A 357 -21.21 -1.02 9.19
CA ALA A 357 -21.00 -0.60 7.80
C ALA A 357 -22.31 -0.64 6.99
N PRO A 358 -22.54 0.32 6.06
CA PRO A 358 -23.85 0.54 5.44
C PRO A 358 -24.42 -0.68 4.69
N PHE A 359 -23.55 -1.52 4.12
CA PHE A 359 -23.95 -2.67 3.30
C PHE A 359 -23.63 -4.02 3.95
N CYS A 360 -23.40 -4.05 5.27
CA CYS A 360 -22.96 -5.25 5.96
C CYS A 360 -23.96 -6.40 5.83
N SER A 361 -23.44 -7.60 5.59
CA SER A 361 -24.20 -8.84 5.42
C SER A 361 -23.39 -10.03 5.95
N GLU A 362 -24.07 -11.15 6.24
CA GLU A 362 -23.39 -12.37 6.68
C GLU A 362 -22.56 -13.01 5.55
N ASN A 363 -22.98 -12.82 4.29
CA ASN A 363 -22.30 -13.33 3.11
C ASN A 363 -21.69 -12.19 2.28
N PRO A 364 -20.37 -12.24 1.96
CA PRO A 364 -19.72 -11.27 1.07
C PRO A 364 -20.42 -11.09 -0.29
N GLY A 365 -20.99 -12.17 -0.84
CA GLY A 365 -21.72 -12.12 -2.10
C GLY A 365 -23.01 -11.29 -2.04
N ASP A 366 -23.63 -11.18 -0.87
CA ASP A 366 -24.81 -10.34 -0.67
C ASP A 366 -24.42 -8.88 -0.38
N THR A 367 -23.33 -8.66 0.37
CA THR A 367 -22.72 -7.32 0.51
C THR A 367 -22.41 -6.72 -0.86
N TYR A 368 -21.86 -7.50 -1.79
CA TYR A 368 -21.61 -7.07 -3.17
C TYR A 368 -22.88 -6.62 -3.90
N LYS A 369 -23.98 -7.39 -3.80
CA LYS A 369 -25.26 -7.02 -4.44
C LYS A 369 -25.81 -5.73 -3.86
N LYS A 370 -25.72 -5.56 -2.53
CA LYS A 370 -26.14 -4.34 -1.84
C LYS A 370 -25.32 -3.12 -2.27
N ILE A 371 -24.01 -3.27 -2.49
CA ILE A 371 -23.14 -2.19 -2.95
C ILE A 371 -23.48 -1.77 -4.38
N ILE A 372 -23.73 -2.72 -5.28
CA ILE A 372 -24.09 -2.39 -6.68
C ILE A 372 -25.44 -1.69 -6.75
N ASP A 373 -26.39 -2.13 -5.94
CA ASP A 373 -27.73 -1.55 -5.86
C ASP A 373 -27.87 -0.57 -4.69
N TRP A 374 -26.78 0.12 -4.35
CA TRP A 374 -26.74 1.06 -3.22
C TRP A 374 -27.91 2.05 -3.14
N PRO A 375 -28.50 2.57 -4.25
CA PRO A 375 -29.62 3.51 -4.13
C PRO A 375 -30.84 2.91 -3.43
N ASN A 376 -31.01 1.58 -3.50
CA ASN A 376 -32.11 0.85 -2.89
C ASN A 376 -31.76 0.25 -1.52
N TYR A 377 -30.48 0.29 -1.11
CA TYR A 377 -30.00 -0.36 0.12
C TYR A 377 -29.35 0.60 1.12
N LEU A 378 -29.10 1.86 0.75
CA LEU A 378 -28.59 2.88 1.67
C LEU A 378 -29.76 3.45 2.51
N PHE A 379 -29.89 2.93 3.74
CA PHE A 379 -30.89 3.37 4.71
C PHE A 379 -30.25 3.89 6.00
N PHE A 380 -30.82 4.97 6.53
CA PHE A 380 -30.43 5.57 7.81
C PHE A 380 -31.43 5.12 8.88
N PRO A 381 -31.01 4.43 9.95
CA PRO A 381 -31.92 4.00 11.01
C PRO A 381 -32.52 5.20 11.76
N GLU A 382 -33.84 5.22 11.94
CA GLU A 382 -34.54 6.27 12.71
C GLU A 382 -34.13 6.32 14.19
N GLU A 383 -33.56 5.23 14.71
CA GLU A 383 -33.10 5.12 16.09
C GLU A 383 -31.78 5.86 16.35
N VAL A 384 -31.04 6.23 15.29
CA VAL A 384 -29.74 6.90 15.39
C VAL A 384 -29.91 8.38 15.02
N TYR A 385 -29.49 9.27 15.92
CA TYR A 385 -29.50 10.70 15.64
C TYR A 385 -28.34 11.06 14.70
N ILE A 386 -28.68 11.49 13.49
CA ILE A 386 -27.75 12.03 12.49
C ILE A 386 -28.26 13.42 12.12
N SER A 387 -27.38 14.42 12.11
CA SER A 387 -27.70 15.77 11.66
C SER A 387 -28.09 15.77 10.18
N PRO A 388 -28.99 16.67 9.75
CA PRO A 388 -29.30 16.85 8.33
C PRO A 388 -28.04 17.10 7.49
N GLU A 389 -27.08 17.82 8.03
CA GLU A 389 -25.79 18.09 7.39
C GLU A 389 -24.91 16.84 7.27
N GLY A 390 -24.92 15.96 8.29
CA GLY A 390 -24.20 14.69 8.25
C GLY A 390 -24.80 13.72 7.23
N GLU A 391 -26.13 13.62 7.19
CA GLU A 391 -26.85 12.80 6.21
C GLU A 391 -26.64 13.31 4.78
N ASP A 392 -26.71 14.63 4.57
CA ASP A 392 -26.46 15.24 3.27
C ASP A 392 -25.05 14.95 2.76
N LEU A 393 -24.04 15.10 3.63
CA LEU A 393 -22.65 14.76 3.28
C LEU A 393 -22.50 13.28 2.92
N LEU A 394 -23.11 12.36 3.70
CA LEU A 394 -23.06 10.93 3.44
C LEU A 394 -23.68 10.57 2.09
N ARG A 395 -24.84 11.13 1.75
CA ARG A 395 -25.51 10.90 0.46
C ARG A 395 -24.66 11.41 -0.71
N HIS A 396 -23.97 12.53 -0.53
CA HIS A 396 -23.09 13.10 -1.56
C HIS A 396 -21.73 12.40 -1.69
N MET A 397 -21.24 11.74 -0.64
CA MET A 397 -20.04 10.90 -0.70
C MET A 397 -20.35 9.50 -1.25
N MET A 398 -21.49 8.95 -0.86
CA MET A 398 -21.97 7.62 -1.27
C MET A 398 -22.90 7.71 -2.49
N THR A 399 -22.42 8.32 -3.56
CA THR A 399 -23.09 8.35 -4.87
C THR A 399 -22.19 7.77 -5.97
N TRP A 400 -22.69 7.72 -7.21
CA TRP A 400 -21.92 7.35 -8.39
C TRP A 400 -20.69 8.24 -8.57
N ALA A 401 -19.61 7.67 -9.11
CA ALA A 401 -18.33 8.35 -9.31
C ALA A 401 -18.45 9.72 -9.99
N ASP A 402 -19.32 9.84 -11.00
CA ASP A 402 -19.51 11.07 -11.79
C ASP A 402 -20.19 12.22 -11.00
N GLN A 403 -20.94 11.89 -9.95
CA GLN A 403 -21.69 12.85 -9.14
C GLN A 403 -21.06 13.10 -7.77
N ARG A 404 -19.97 12.40 -7.44
CA ARG A 404 -19.33 12.46 -6.13
C ARG A 404 -18.64 13.81 -5.93
N LEU A 405 -18.72 14.35 -4.71
CA LEU A 405 -18.08 15.61 -4.38
C LEU A 405 -16.55 15.53 -4.53
N THR A 406 -15.98 16.60 -5.05
CA THR A 406 -14.54 16.79 -5.08
C THR A 406 -14.01 17.18 -3.69
N VAL A 407 -12.70 16.98 -3.45
CA VAL A 407 -12.08 17.27 -2.14
C VAL A 407 -12.36 18.70 -1.65
N ASN A 408 -12.37 19.69 -2.55
CA ASN A 408 -12.65 21.09 -2.21
C ASN A 408 -14.11 21.28 -1.79
N GLN A 409 -15.04 20.58 -2.45
CA GLN A 409 -16.46 20.63 -2.10
C GLN A 409 -16.72 19.95 -0.76
N ILE A 410 -16.09 18.80 -0.51
CA ILE A 410 -16.15 18.10 0.78
C ILE A 410 -15.66 19.02 1.90
N LYS A 411 -14.51 19.71 1.71
CA LYS A 411 -13.97 20.64 2.70
C LYS A 411 -14.86 21.86 2.97
N SER A 412 -15.60 22.31 1.96
CA SER A 412 -16.54 23.45 2.09
C SER A 412 -17.93 23.06 2.61
N HIS A 413 -18.16 21.77 2.88
CA HIS A 413 -19.47 21.28 3.28
C HIS A 413 -19.90 21.85 4.65
N PRO A 414 -21.19 22.21 4.86
CA PRO A 414 -21.69 22.74 6.14
C PRO A 414 -21.37 21.86 7.36
N PHE A 415 -21.27 20.54 7.16
CA PHE A 415 -20.87 19.60 8.21
C PHE A 415 -19.51 19.92 8.85
N PHE A 416 -18.57 20.49 8.08
CA PHE A 416 -17.24 20.89 8.57
C PHE A 416 -17.15 22.37 8.98
N TYR A 417 -18.29 23.01 9.24
CA TYR A 417 -18.31 24.41 9.67
C TYR A 417 -17.44 24.62 10.92
N GLY A 418 -16.49 25.55 10.82
CA GLY A 418 -15.54 25.87 11.90
C GLY A 418 -14.27 25.00 11.94
N ALA A 419 -14.10 24.04 11.03
CA ALA A 419 -12.85 23.27 10.92
C ALA A 419 -11.73 24.08 10.25
N ASP A 420 -10.61 24.27 10.96
CA ASP A 420 -9.39 24.81 10.35
C ASP A 420 -8.50 23.66 9.83
N TRP A 421 -8.47 23.52 8.51
CA TRP A 421 -7.73 22.48 7.80
C TRP A 421 -6.21 22.59 7.95
N ASN A 422 -5.67 23.76 8.31
CA ASN A 422 -4.22 23.96 8.44
C ASN A 422 -3.73 23.63 9.84
N THR A 423 -4.54 23.91 10.87
CA THR A 423 -4.18 23.70 12.27
C THR A 423 -4.79 22.44 12.87
N LEU A 424 -5.49 21.62 12.09
CA LEU A 424 -6.19 20.41 12.58
C LEU A 424 -5.30 19.50 13.44
N ARG A 425 -4.02 19.35 13.07
CA ARG A 425 -3.04 18.53 13.81
C ARG A 425 -2.48 19.19 15.08
N GLN A 426 -2.79 20.45 15.31
CA GLN A 426 -2.41 21.18 16.53
C GLN A 426 -3.57 21.20 17.54
N ILE A 427 -4.78 20.88 17.10
CA ILE A 427 -5.97 20.77 17.95
C ILE A 427 -5.84 19.49 18.77
N GLU A 428 -6.25 19.55 20.03
CA GLU A 428 -6.28 18.37 20.90
C GLU A 428 -7.31 17.36 20.35
N PRO A 429 -6.90 16.13 20.02
CA PRO A 429 -7.80 15.15 19.44
C PRO A 429 -8.77 14.59 20.50
N PRO A 430 -9.95 14.12 20.08
CA PRO A 430 -10.97 13.65 21.02
C PRO A 430 -10.55 12.44 21.87
N PHE A 431 -9.64 11.62 21.33
CA PHE A 431 -9.06 10.48 22.04
C PHE A 431 -7.54 10.56 21.98
N VAL A 432 -6.92 10.73 23.15
CA VAL A 432 -5.48 10.63 23.35
C VAL A 432 -5.18 9.31 24.07
N PRO A 433 -4.34 8.43 23.51
CA PRO A 433 -4.03 7.15 24.16
C PRO A 433 -3.24 7.38 25.45
N HIS A 434 -3.69 6.76 26.55
CA HIS A 434 -3.00 6.79 27.84
C HIS A 434 -1.96 5.68 27.90
N LEU A 435 -0.74 6.01 27.48
CA LEU A 435 0.37 5.05 27.37
C LEU A 435 1.18 4.98 28.65
N GLN A 436 1.47 3.77 29.14
CA GLN A 436 2.34 3.56 30.30
C GLN A 436 3.83 3.51 29.93
N SER A 437 4.14 3.14 28.68
CA SER A 437 5.50 2.95 28.18
C SER A 437 5.56 3.20 26.67
N SER A 438 6.77 3.42 26.14
CA SER A 438 7.03 3.47 24.69
C SER A 438 6.82 2.13 23.97
N THR A 439 6.69 1.04 24.72
CA THR A 439 6.42 -0.32 24.22
C THR A 439 5.03 -0.81 24.62
N ASP A 440 4.14 0.11 25.01
CA ASP A 440 2.79 -0.25 25.42
C ASP A 440 2.00 -0.79 24.21
N THR A 441 1.36 -1.93 24.40
CA THR A 441 0.55 -2.60 23.38
C THR A 441 -0.89 -2.81 23.86
N SER A 442 -1.35 -2.08 24.88
CA SER A 442 -2.69 -2.21 25.45
C SER A 442 -3.83 -1.96 24.46
N TYR A 443 -3.57 -1.15 23.43
CA TYR A 443 -4.53 -0.81 22.39
C TYR A 443 -4.52 -1.78 21.21
N PHE A 444 -3.73 -2.85 21.28
CA PHE A 444 -3.71 -3.91 20.27
C PHE A 444 -4.38 -5.18 20.82
N PRO A 445 -5.11 -5.93 19.98
CA PRO A 445 -5.72 -7.19 20.37
C PRO A 445 -4.65 -8.28 20.50
N THR A 446 -3.86 -8.25 21.59
CA THR A 446 -2.72 -9.16 21.75
C THR A 446 -3.09 -10.54 22.28
N ASP A 447 -4.31 -10.70 22.78
CA ASP A 447 -4.77 -11.90 23.48
C ASP A 447 -5.06 -13.08 22.53
N ASP A 448 -5.27 -12.80 21.25
CA ASP A 448 -5.53 -13.81 20.20
C ASP A 448 -4.24 -14.43 19.62
N PHE A 449 -3.08 -13.85 19.95
CA PHE A 449 -1.79 -14.28 19.45
C PHE A 449 -1.01 -14.92 20.59
N GLY A 450 -1.14 -16.25 20.73
CA GLY A 450 -0.39 -17.03 21.73
C GLY A 450 1.11 -16.71 21.76
N ASN A 451 1.79 -17.12 22.84
CA ASN A 451 3.20 -16.83 23.10
C ASN A 451 4.09 -17.01 21.85
N VAL A 452 4.88 -15.98 21.58
CA VAL A 452 5.77 -15.84 20.43
C VAL A 452 6.67 -17.06 20.27
N PRO A 453 6.60 -17.82 19.15
CA PRO A 453 7.73 -18.63 18.74
C PRO A 453 8.87 -17.66 18.39
N GLU A 454 10.01 -17.75 19.10
CA GLU A 454 11.21 -16.94 18.82
C GLU A 454 11.67 -17.03 17.35
N ALA A 455 11.29 -18.10 16.65
CA ALA A 455 11.54 -18.33 15.24
C ALA A 455 10.26 -18.22 14.43
N MET A 456 10.30 -17.47 13.32
CA MET A 456 9.32 -17.61 12.25
C MET A 456 9.29 -19.06 11.77
N ASP A 457 8.10 -19.59 11.48
CA ASP A 457 7.98 -20.94 10.92
C ASP A 457 8.89 -21.08 9.70
N LYS A 458 9.60 -22.21 9.63
CA LYS A 458 10.50 -22.54 8.52
C LYS A 458 9.67 -22.79 7.26
N VAL A 459 9.38 -21.74 6.53
CA VAL A 459 8.75 -21.80 5.21
C VAL A 459 9.81 -22.24 4.19
N GLU A 460 9.42 -22.95 3.13
CA GLU A 460 10.34 -23.28 2.03
C GLU A 460 10.90 -22.01 1.38
N GLY A 461 12.22 -22.00 1.17
CA GLY A 461 12.92 -20.87 0.57
C GLY A 461 12.56 -20.70 -0.90
N VAL A 462 12.47 -19.46 -1.35
CA VAL A 462 12.16 -19.14 -2.74
C VAL A 462 13.35 -19.46 -3.64
N THR A 463 13.11 -20.00 -4.84
CA THR A 463 14.18 -20.30 -5.81
C THR A 463 14.88 -19.02 -6.29
N PRO A 464 16.17 -19.08 -6.67
CA PRO A 464 16.94 -17.90 -7.09
C PRO A 464 16.33 -17.11 -8.26
N GLU A 465 15.58 -17.79 -9.12
CA GLU A 465 14.85 -17.19 -10.25
C GLU A 465 13.73 -16.25 -9.79
N LYS A 466 13.05 -16.62 -8.70
CA LYS A 466 11.94 -15.87 -8.12
C LYS A 466 12.42 -14.78 -7.15
N ASP A 467 13.66 -14.88 -6.65
CA ASP A 467 14.30 -13.81 -5.87
C ASP A 467 14.63 -12.56 -6.70
N ILE A 468 14.74 -12.69 -8.04
CA ILE A 468 14.92 -11.55 -8.97
C ILE A 468 13.76 -10.55 -8.83
N ALA A 469 12.56 -11.06 -8.53
CA ALA A 469 11.37 -10.25 -8.33
C ALA A 469 11.47 -9.31 -7.12
N PHE A 470 12.41 -9.54 -6.20
CA PHE A 470 12.63 -8.69 -5.03
C PHE A 470 13.91 -7.85 -5.10
N LEU A 471 14.53 -7.74 -6.29
CA LEU A 471 15.64 -6.81 -6.49
C LEU A 471 15.21 -5.38 -6.17
N ASN A 472 16.10 -4.61 -5.54
CA ASN A 472 15.87 -3.23 -5.06
C ASN A 472 14.83 -3.09 -3.94
N PHE A 473 14.37 -4.18 -3.31
CA PHE A 473 13.48 -4.06 -2.15
C PHE A 473 14.12 -3.33 -0.98
N THR A 474 15.44 -3.39 -0.84
CA THR A 474 16.19 -2.80 0.28
C THR A 474 16.20 -1.28 0.22
N PHE A 475 15.55 -0.64 1.20
CA PHE A 475 15.50 0.81 1.37
C PHE A 475 16.04 1.18 2.75
N ARG A 476 16.68 2.34 2.84
CA ARG A 476 17.12 2.93 4.10
C ARG A 476 16.93 4.43 4.01
N ARG A 477 16.09 4.97 4.89
CA ARG A 477 15.93 6.41 5.03
C ARG A 477 17.21 6.98 5.65
N LEU A 478 17.87 7.86 4.91
CA LEU A 478 19.10 8.53 5.35
C LEU A 478 18.81 9.67 6.36
N ASP A 479 17.59 10.19 6.34
CA ASP A 479 17.10 11.28 7.20
C ASP A 479 16.48 10.77 8.51
N GLY A 480 17.15 9.83 9.18
CA GLY A 480 16.92 9.63 10.60
C GLY A 480 17.46 10.84 11.38
N PRO A 481 17.07 11.04 12.66
CA PRO A 481 17.51 12.17 13.50
C PRO A 481 19.01 12.14 13.88
N GLN A 482 19.83 11.45 13.09
CA GLN A 482 21.29 11.50 13.11
C GLN A 482 21.84 12.50 12.07
N GLY A 483 20.97 13.11 11.25
CA GLY A 483 21.32 14.10 10.21
C GLY A 483 21.04 15.56 10.54
N ARG A 484 20.58 15.89 11.76
CA ARG A 484 20.48 17.27 12.26
C ARG A 484 21.18 17.41 13.60
#